data_AF-A0A1J4J8B0-F1
#
_entry.id   AF-A0A1J4J8B0-F1
#
_cell.length_a   1.000
_cell.length_b   1.000
_cell.length_c   1.000
_cell.angle_alpha   90.00
_cell.angle_beta   90.00
_cell.angle_gamma   90.00
#
_symmetry.space_group_name_H-M   'P 1'
#
loop_
_entity.id
_entity.type
_entity.pdbx_description
1 polymer ?
#
loop_
_entity_poly.entity_id
_entity_poly.type
_entity_poly.pdbx_seq_one_letter_code
_entity_poly.pdbx_strand_id
1 'polypeptide(L)'
;MGFADYLAVVASILLLIVFVFLLYVLYDLLQSIPDAKSDPYRKATEALYDIKKNLIHVHSDSQNNKNIQIVMAALENQTIASKVHKILYNSSFYDSFAYGIAVRSSFCKVDIHREIVNNMAKILIKMVNESSYTYACNTNFIRDYIPSCFSEDDNLNTIFELVHVMARSNCQAEVVGELIEVAKKTELLNLKMEIFKVISKLDSKENRKLCQVAEHVSEFIDDFDEAQKAEFCQISKINKCQILEDPNIVDNCKSIEKEL
;
A
#
# COMPACT_ATOMS: atom_id res chain seq x y z
N MET A 1 -62.60 -35.90 38.36
CA MET A 1 -62.30 -34.54 37.88
C MET A 1 -63.60 -33.83 37.64
N GLY A 2 -63.81 -32.69 38.29
CA GLY A 2 -64.94 -31.82 38.00
C GLY A 2 -64.74 -31.09 36.66
N PHE A 3 -65.81 -30.53 36.09
CA PHE A 3 -65.76 -29.76 34.84
C PHE A 3 -64.75 -28.60 34.88
N ALA A 4 -64.58 -27.98 36.06
CA ALA A 4 -63.59 -26.94 36.30
C ALA A 4 -62.14 -27.45 36.20
N ASP A 5 -61.85 -28.67 36.66
CA ASP A 5 -60.50 -29.27 36.57
C ASP A 5 -60.11 -29.53 35.11
N TYR A 6 -61.07 -29.98 34.30
CA TYR A 6 -60.87 -30.21 32.87
C TYR A 6 -60.58 -28.90 32.12
N LEU A 7 -61.36 -27.83 32.40
CA LEU A 7 -61.13 -26.51 31.83
C LEU A 7 -59.76 -25.94 32.23
N ALA A 8 -59.34 -26.13 33.48
CA ALA A 8 -58.03 -25.68 33.94
C ALA A 8 -56.88 -26.39 33.21
N VAL A 9 -57.00 -27.69 32.96
CA VAL A 9 -56.01 -28.46 32.19
C VAL A 9 -55.95 -28.00 30.74
N VAL A 10 -57.10 -27.83 30.08
CA VAL A 10 -57.16 -27.37 28.68
C VAL A 10 -56.61 -25.95 28.53
N ALA A 11 -56.94 -25.04 29.45
CA ALA A 11 -56.41 -23.68 29.47
C ALA A 11 -54.89 -23.66 29.67
N SER A 12 -54.36 -24.53 30.53
CA SER A 12 -52.92 -24.65 30.77
C SER A 12 -52.17 -25.14 29.53
N ILE A 13 -52.73 -26.11 28.80
CA ILE A 13 -52.15 -26.61 27.54
C ILE A 13 -52.15 -25.51 26.47
N LEU A 14 -53.25 -24.76 26.33
CA LEU A 14 -53.33 -23.64 25.39
C LEU A 14 -52.33 -22.54 25.71
N LEU A 15 -52.16 -22.19 27.00
CA LEU A 15 -51.14 -21.24 27.44
C LEU A 15 -49.73 -21.70 27.07
N LEU A 16 -49.46 -23.00 27.22
CA LEU A 16 -48.17 -23.59 26.89
C LEU A 16 -47.90 -23.55 25.38
N ILE A 17 -48.91 -23.82 24.56
CA ILE A 17 -48.83 -23.70 23.09
C ILE A 17 -48.54 -22.25 22.69
N VAL A 18 -49.28 -21.28 23.25
CA VAL A 18 -49.07 -19.85 22.97
C VAL A 18 -47.68 -19.40 23.40
N PHE A 19 -47.20 -19.86 24.57
CA PHE A 19 -45.87 -19.54 25.06
C PHE A 19 -44.76 -20.10 24.15
N VAL A 20 -44.90 -21.34 23.67
CA VAL A 20 -43.98 -21.94 22.71
C VAL A 20 -43.98 -21.17 21.38
N PHE A 21 -45.14 -20.73 20.92
CA PHE A 21 -45.25 -19.93 19.70
C PHE A 21 -44.59 -18.55 19.86
N LEU A 22 -44.76 -17.89 21.01
CA LEU A 22 -44.09 -16.63 21.32
C LEU A 22 -42.57 -16.79 21.40
N LEU A 23 -42.08 -17.89 21.97
CA LEU A 23 -40.64 -18.21 21.98
C LEU A 23 -40.10 -18.45 20.57
N TYR A 24 -40.87 -19.13 19.72
CA TYR A 24 -40.50 -19.33 18.32
C TYR A 24 -40.41 -18.00 17.55
N VAL A 25 -41.42 -17.13 17.69
CA VAL A 25 -41.41 -15.80 17.06
C VAL A 25 -40.26 -14.93 17.59
N LEU A 26 -39.97 -15.00 18.90
CA LEU A 26 -38.83 -14.29 19.50
C LEU A 26 -37.49 -14.82 18.95
N TYR A 27 -37.37 -16.14 18.79
CA TYR A 27 -36.19 -16.78 18.20
C TYR A 27 -35.97 -16.33 16.75
N ASP A 28 -37.04 -16.32 15.94
CA ASP A 28 -36.99 -15.90 14.54
C ASP A 28 -36.64 -14.40 14.41
N LEU A 29 -37.22 -13.57 15.28
CA LEU A 29 -36.85 -12.15 15.40
C LEU A 29 -35.38 -11.99 15.78
N LEU A 30 -34.88 -12.72 16.77
CA LEU A 30 -33.49 -12.67 17.20
C LEU A 30 -32.52 -13.17 16.10
N GLN A 31 -32.92 -14.13 15.26
CA GLN A 31 -32.14 -14.58 14.09
C GLN A 31 -32.19 -13.59 12.93
N SER A 32 -33.26 -12.81 12.79
CA SER A 32 -33.40 -11.80 11.75
C SER A 32 -32.61 -10.51 12.01
N ILE A 33 -32.13 -10.30 13.24
CA ILE A 33 -31.19 -9.23 13.56
C ILE A 33 -29.87 -9.59 12.86
N PRO A 34 -29.34 -8.75 11.95
CA PRO A 34 -28.09 -9.04 11.27
C PRO A 34 -27.02 -9.35 12.31
N ASP A 35 -26.49 -10.58 12.24
CA ASP A 35 -25.54 -11.14 13.20
C ASP A 35 -24.53 -10.06 13.62
N ALA A 36 -24.37 -9.82 14.93
CA ALA A 36 -23.27 -8.98 15.43
C ALA A 36 -21.87 -9.55 15.06
N LYS A 37 -21.83 -10.79 14.54
CA LYS A 37 -20.67 -11.45 13.91
C LYS A 37 -20.56 -11.25 12.39
N SER A 38 -21.58 -10.71 11.74
CA SER A 38 -21.61 -10.40 10.30
C SER A 38 -21.27 -8.94 9.98
N ASP A 39 -21.23 -8.05 10.99
CA ASP A 39 -20.89 -6.64 10.83
C ASP A 39 -19.54 -6.46 10.10
N PRO A 40 -19.54 -5.98 8.85
CA PRO A 40 -18.32 -5.82 8.07
C PRO A 40 -17.34 -4.81 8.68
N TYR A 41 -17.84 -3.82 9.43
CA TYR A 41 -16.98 -2.86 10.13
C TYR A 41 -16.21 -3.52 11.26
N ARG A 42 -16.89 -4.32 12.09
CA ARG A 42 -16.26 -5.08 13.17
C ARG A 42 -15.24 -6.07 12.62
N LYS A 43 -15.57 -6.83 11.58
CA LYS A 43 -14.63 -7.78 10.93
C LYS A 43 -13.37 -7.08 10.41
N ALA A 44 -13.53 -5.94 9.74
CA ALA A 44 -12.40 -5.14 9.28
C ALA A 44 -11.54 -4.63 10.44
N THR A 45 -12.18 -4.21 11.54
CA THR A 45 -11.48 -3.76 12.74
C THR A 45 -10.66 -4.88 13.38
N GLU A 46 -11.26 -6.05 13.58
CA GLU A 46 -10.57 -7.24 14.12
C GLU A 46 -9.41 -7.66 13.19
N ALA A 47 -9.65 -7.71 11.88
CA ALA A 47 -8.63 -8.01 10.88
C ALA A 47 -7.44 -7.03 10.93
N LEU A 48 -7.69 -5.73 11.11
CA LEU A 48 -6.63 -4.73 11.27
C LEU A 48 -5.75 -5.04 12.49
N TYR A 49 -6.34 -5.24 13.67
CA TYR A 49 -5.57 -5.53 14.87
C TYR A 49 -4.78 -6.84 14.77
N ASP A 50 -5.36 -7.87 14.14
CA ASP A 50 -4.67 -9.13 13.89
C ASP A 50 -3.49 -8.95 12.91
N ILE A 51 -3.66 -8.17 11.84
CA ILE A 51 -2.55 -7.82 10.95
C ILE A 51 -1.44 -7.17 11.78
N LYS A 52 -1.75 -6.08 12.50
CA LYS A 52 -0.74 -5.34 13.28
C LYS A 52 0.05 -6.22 14.24
N LYS A 53 -0.62 -7.16 14.91
CA LYS A 53 0.04 -8.12 15.81
C LYS A 53 0.98 -9.07 15.07
N ASN A 54 0.62 -9.48 13.86
CA ASN A 54 1.29 -10.54 13.12
C ASN A 54 2.21 -10.03 11.99
N LEU A 55 2.31 -8.72 11.77
CA LEU A 55 3.09 -8.14 10.65
C LEU A 55 4.58 -8.51 10.67
N ILE A 56 5.14 -8.74 11.87
CA ILE A 56 6.53 -9.12 12.09
C ILE A 56 6.79 -10.61 11.84
N HIS A 57 5.74 -11.43 11.76
CA HIS A 57 5.84 -12.88 11.61
C HIS A 57 5.52 -13.25 10.16
N VAL A 58 6.54 -13.33 9.30
CA VAL A 58 6.38 -13.63 7.86
C VAL A 58 5.65 -14.95 7.57
N HIS A 59 5.71 -15.94 8.48
CA HIS A 59 4.94 -17.18 8.36
C HIS A 59 3.42 -16.99 8.48
N SER A 60 2.96 -15.85 8.98
CA SER A 60 1.54 -15.49 9.08
C SER A 60 1.01 -14.82 7.80
N ASP A 61 1.82 -14.70 6.74
CA ASP A 61 1.45 -13.91 5.55
C ASP A 61 0.21 -14.43 4.82
N SER A 62 -0.03 -15.75 4.83
CA SER A 62 -1.29 -16.29 4.29
C SER A 62 -2.53 -15.76 5.05
N GLN A 63 -2.46 -15.70 6.38
CA GLN A 63 -3.56 -15.16 7.19
C GLN A 63 -3.64 -13.64 7.10
N ASN A 64 -2.50 -12.95 7.12
CA ASN A 64 -2.45 -11.50 6.95
C ASN A 64 -3.03 -11.09 5.61
N ASN A 65 -2.81 -11.87 4.54
CA ASN A 65 -3.35 -11.58 3.22
C ASN A 65 -4.88 -11.67 3.20
N LYS A 66 -5.45 -12.71 3.81
CA LYS A 66 -6.91 -12.83 4.01
C LYS A 66 -7.46 -11.65 4.81
N ASN A 67 -6.78 -11.26 5.88
CA ASN A 67 -7.19 -10.13 6.72
C ASN A 67 -7.12 -8.81 5.93
N ILE A 68 -6.10 -8.59 5.11
CA ILE A 68 -6.00 -7.39 4.26
C ILE A 68 -7.14 -7.36 3.24
N GLN A 69 -7.50 -8.48 2.62
CA GLN A 69 -8.63 -8.54 1.71
C GLN A 69 -9.95 -8.13 2.39
N ILE A 70 -10.18 -8.55 3.65
CA ILE A 70 -11.33 -8.11 4.45
C ILE A 70 -11.31 -6.59 4.66
N VAL A 71 -10.14 -6.02 5.00
CA VAL A 71 -9.99 -4.58 5.19
C VAL A 71 -10.23 -3.80 3.90
N MET A 72 -9.65 -4.24 2.78
CA MET A 72 -9.83 -3.62 1.47
C MET A 72 -11.29 -3.60 1.04
N ALA A 73 -11.99 -4.72 1.18
CA ALA A 73 -13.43 -4.80 0.89
C ALA A 73 -14.25 -3.82 1.76
N ALA A 74 -13.85 -3.61 3.02
CA ALA A 74 -14.50 -2.65 3.90
C ALA A 74 -14.19 -1.19 3.53
N LEU A 75 -12.98 -0.89 3.02
CA LEU A 75 -12.61 0.43 2.49
C LEU A 75 -13.33 0.75 1.18
N GLU A 76 -13.75 -0.27 0.41
CA GLU A 76 -14.55 -0.10 -0.82
C GLU A 76 -16.06 0.05 -0.52
N ASN A 77 -16.49 -0.28 0.71
CA ASN A 77 -17.87 -0.12 1.12
C ASN A 77 -18.14 1.31 1.61
N GLN A 78 -18.84 2.10 0.80
CA GLN A 78 -19.17 3.51 1.05
C GLN A 78 -19.81 3.78 2.43
N THR A 79 -20.54 2.81 3.00
CA THR A 79 -21.25 2.98 4.27
C THR A 79 -20.30 2.97 5.48
N ILE A 80 -19.21 2.21 5.39
CA ILE A 80 -18.30 1.98 6.53
C ILE A 80 -16.87 2.44 6.28
N ALA A 81 -16.49 2.74 5.03
CA ALA A 81 -15.15 3.16 4.64
C ALA A 81 -14.62 4.30 5.52
N SER A 82 -15.41 5.36 5.73
CA SER A 82 -15.01 6.49 6.58
C SER A 82 -14.66 6.07 8.02
N LYS A 83 -15.37 5.07 8.59
CA LYS A 83 -15.08 4.57 9.94
C LYS A 83 -13.80 3.73 9.96
N VAL A 84 -13.59 2.88 8.96
CA VAL A 84 -12.36 2.07 8.83
C VAL A 84 -11.15 2.97 8.59
N HIS A 85 -11.27 3.97 7.72
CA HIS A 85 -10.25 5.00 7.52
C HIS A 85 -9.86 5.69 8.83
N LYS A 86 -10.84 6.09 9.67
CA LYS A 86 -10.55 6.68 10.99
C LYS A 86 -9.73 5.76 11.90
N ILE A 87 -9.96 4.44 11.86
CA ILE A 87 -9.14 3.49 12.63
C ILE A 87 -7.71 3.44 12.10
N LEU A 88 -7.56 3.30 10.78
CA LEU A 88 -6.27 3.29 10.10
C LEU A 88 -5.43 4.52 10.45
N TYR A 89 -6.07 5.69 10.49
CA TYR A 89 -5.45 6.94 10.93
C TYR A 89 -5.09 6.91 12.43
N ASN A 90 -6.07 6.75 13.31
CA ASN A 90 -5.86 7.02 14.73
C ASN A 90 -4.94 6.03 15.47
N SER A 91 -4.59 4.89 14.85
CA SER A 91 -4.01 3.75 15.57
C SER A 91 -2.61 3.32 15.10
N SER A 92 -1.79 4.20 14.53
CA SER A 92 -0.41 3.92 14.04
C SER A 92 -0.32 2.77 13.02
N PHE A 93 -1.41 2.50 12.28
CA PHE A 93 -1.42 1.46 11.26
C PHE A 93 -0.53 1.83 10.08
N TYR A 94 -0.42 3.12 9.76
CA TYR A 94 0.49 3.63 8.74
C TYR A 94 1.92 3.09 8.94
N ASP A 95 2.51 3.35 10.11
CA ASP A 95 3.87 2.88 10.44
C ASP A 95 3.96 1.36 10.46
N SER A 96 2.91 0.69 10.92
CA SER A 96 2.88 -0.77 10.97
C SER A 96 2.96 -1.36 9.56
N PHE A 97 2.16 -0.86 8.62
CA PHE A 97 2.19 -1.30 7.23
C PHE A 97 3.50 -0.95 6.53
N ALA A 98 4.02 0.28 6.71
CA ALA A 98 5.31 0.68 6.14
C ALA A 98 6.46 -0.21 6.66
N TYR A 99 6.48 -0.48 7.97
CA TYR A 99 7.43 -1.42 8.57
C TYR A 99 7.25 -2.85 8.05
N GLY A 100 6.00 -3.29 7.88
CA GLY A 100 5.68 -4.58 7.29
C GLY A 100 6.26 -4.76 5.89
N ILE A 101 6.24 -3.72 5.06
CA ILE A 101 6.90 -3.74 3.75
C ILE A 101 8.42 -3.86 3.93
N ALA A 102 9.02 -3.01 4.77
CA ALA A 102 10.48 -2.99 4.97
C ALA A 102 11.05 -4.34 5.45
N VAL A 103 10.37 -5.03 6.40
CA VAL A 103 10.81 -6.34 6.93
C VAL A 103 10.79 -7.44 5.86
N ARG A 104 9.98 -7.30 4.81
CA ARG A 104 9.87 -8.29 3.73
C ARG A 104 10.93 -8.11 2.63
N SER A 105 11.82 -7.13 2.77
CA SER A 105 12.97 -6.90 1.87
C SER A 105 13.85 -8.15 1.70
N SER A 106 14.04 -8.95 2.75
CA SER A 106 14.84 -10.17 2.70
C SER A 106 14.10 -11.41 2.18
N PHE A 107 12.80 -11.30 1.89
CA PHE A 107 11.94 -12.44 1.54
C PHE A 107 11.17 -12.27 0.22
N CYS A 108 11.45 -11.21 -0.53
CA CYS A 108 10.68 -10.85 -1.70
C CYS A 108 10.87 -11.76 -2.93
N LYS A 109 11.64 -12.85 -2.85
CA LYS A 109 11.69 -13.87 -3.90
C LYS A 109 10.54 -14.90 -3.79
N VAL A 110 9.69 -14.79 -2.77
CA VAL A 110 8.56 -15.69 -2.54
C VAL A 110 7.25 -14.95 -2.82
N ASP A 111 6.38 -15.56 -3.63
CA ASP A 111 5.13 -14.96 -4.12
C ASP A 111 4.23 -14.42 -2.99
N ILE A 112 4.02 -15.20 -1.93
CA ILE A 112 3.13 -14.76 -0.83
C ILE A 112 3.64 -13.51 -0.11
N HIS A 113 4.95 -13.33 -0.01
CA HIS A 113 5.58 -12.15 0.60
C HIS A 113 5.47 -10.92 -0.32
N ARG A 114 5.50 -11.13 -1.65
CA ARG A 114 5.22 -10.05 -2.61
C ARG A 114 3.76 -9.66 -2.64
N GLU A 115 2.86 -10.65 -2.60
CA GLU A 115 1.42 -10.41 -2.61
C GLU A 115 0.99 -9.58 -1.39
N ILE A 116 1.47 -9.94 -0.20
CA ILE A 116 1.16 -9.17 1.00
C ILE A 116 1.75 -7.76 0.93
N VAL A 117 2.97 -7.58 0.42
CA VAL A 117 3.58 -6.25 0.24
C VAL A 117 2.75 -5.38 -0.69
N ASN A 118 2.32 -5.91 -1.84
CA ASN A 118 1.45 -5.19 -2.76
C ASN A 118 0.12 -4.80 -2.09
N ASN A 119 -0.44 -5.69 -1.28
CA ASN A 119 -1.70 -5.42 -0.59
C ASN A 119 -1.55 -4.41 0.57
N MET A 120 -0.42 -4.42 1.30
CA MET A 120 -0.08 -3.36 2.25
C MET A 120 0.12 -2.02 1.56
N ALA A 121 0.82 -2.00 0.42
CA ALA A 121 1.06 -0.79 -0.36
C ALA A 121 -0.25 -0.18 -0.87
N LYS A 122 -1.21 -0.99 -1.32
CA LYS A 122 -2.57 -0.51 -1.69
C LYS A 122 -3.31 0.15 -0.53
N ILE A 123 -3.21 -0.41 0.68
CA ILE A 123 -3.79 0.22 1.88
C ILE A 123 -3.10 1.57 2.13
N LEU A 124 -1.77 1.62 2.09
CA LEU A 124 -1.01 2.85 2.30
C LEU A 124 -1.35 3.92 1.24
N ILE A 125 -1.47 3.55 -0.04
CA ILE A 125 -1.90 4.46 -1.12
C ILE A 125 -3.26 5.07 -0.78
N LYS A 126 -4.24 4.26 -0.36
CA LYS A 126 -5.56 4.75 0.08
C LYS A 126 -5.44 5.67 1.29
N MET A 127 -4.55 5.37 2.24
CA MET A 127 -4.34 6.20 3.43
C MET A 127 -3.72 7.57 3.10
N VAL A 128 -2.77 7.63 2.17
CA VAL A 128 -2.06 8.86 1.79
C VAL A 128 -2.90 9.76 0.88
N ASN A 129 -3.69 9.19 -0.04
CA ASN A 129 -4.54 9.96 -0.96
C ASN A 129 -5.72 10.67 -0.30
N GLU A 130 -6.16 10.18 0.86
CA GLU A 130 -7.21 10.80 1.65
C GLU A 130 -6.70 12.07 2.33
N SER A 131 -7.40 13.18 2.10
CA SER A 131 -6.97 14.57 2.34
C SER A 131 -6.65 14.96 3.79
N SER A 132 -6.75 14.03 4.74
CA SER A 132 -6.44 14.23 6.16
C SER A 132 -5.11 13.63 6.60
N TYR A 133 -4.22 13.25 5.67
CA TYR A 133 -2.91 12.70 6.00
C TYR A 133 -2.03 13.72 6.74
N THR A 134 -1.73 13.46 8.02
CA THR A 134 -0.93 14.33 8.90
C THR A 134 0.20 13.58 9.62
N TYR A 135 0.48 12.33 9.22
CA TYR A 135 1.48 11.47 9.87
C TYR A 135 2.89 11.82 9.42
N ALA A 136 3.85 11.52 10.28
CA ALA A 136 5.26 11.59 9.93
C ALA A 136 5.56 10.61 8.78
N CYS A 137 6.39 11.06 7.85
CA CYS A 137 6.71 10.31 6.65
C CYS A 137 7.62 9.13 6.97
N ASN A 138 7.06 7.92 6.93
CA ASN A 138 7.84 6.68 7.08
C ASN A 138 8.19 6.14 5.69
N THR A 139 9.37 6.51 5.21
CA THR A 139 9.89 6.17 3.87
C THR A 139 10.95 5.06 3.91
N ASN A 140 11.23 4.47 5.08
CA ASN A 140 12.31 3.48 5.25
C ASN A 140 12.23 2.30 4.28
N PHE A 141 11.00 1.89 3.90
CA PHE A 141 10.80 0.82 2.93
C PHE A 141 11.42 1.12 1.55
N ILE A 142 11.57 2.40 1.16
CA ILE A 142 12.21 2.81 -0.09
C ILE A 142 13.66 2.33 -0.10
N ARG A 143 14.39 2.59 0.99
CA ARG A 143 15.79 2.21 1.14
C ARG A 143 15.99 0.70 1.29
N ASP A 144 15.09 0.03 2.00
CA ASP A 144 15.31 -1.36 2.39
C ASP A 144 14.70 -2.34 1.36
N TYR A 145 13.47 -2.09 0.91
CA TYR A 145 12.72 -3.00 0.05
C TYR A 145 13.07 -2.84 -1.43
N ILE A 146 13.05 -1.62 -1.97
CA ILE A 146 13.21 -1.39 -3.41
C ILE A 146 14.53 -1.97 -3.95
N PRO A 147 15.73 -1.60 -3.43
CA PRO A 147 16.97 -2.14 -3.98
C PRO A 147 17.14 -3.65 -3.77
N SER A 148 16.48 -4.24 -2.76
CA SER A 148 16.57 -5.68 -2.47
C SER A 148 15.68 -6.51 -3.40
N CYS A 149 14.59 -5.93 -3.88
CA CYS A 149 13.48 -6.66 -4.49
C CYS A 149 13.18 -6.28 -5.94
N PHE A 150 13.76 -5.17 -6.41
CA PHE A 150 13.69 -4.78 -7.81
C PHE A 150 14.55 -5.72 -8.67
N SER A 151 14.01 -6.16 -9.79
CA SER A 151 14.74 -6.88 -10.84
C SER A 151 14.19 -6.53 -12.21
N GLU A 152 14.94 -6.83 -13.27
CA GLU A 152 14.55 -6.52 -14.66
C GLU A 152 13.21 -7.17 -15.05
N ASP A 153 12.94 -8.37 -14.55
CA ASP A 153 11.71 -9.11 -14.83
C ASP A 153 10.52 -8.69 -13.94
N ASP A 154 10.76 -7.92 -12.88
CA ASP A 154 9.75 -7.60 -11.87
C ASP A 154 9.80 -6.12 -11.47
N ASN A 155 9.00 -5.33 -12.17
CA ASN A 155 8.77 -3.94 -11.78
C ASN A 155 7.85 -3.90 -10.55
N LEU A 156 8.35 -3.29 -9.47
CA LEU A 156 7.61 -3.12 -8.22
C LEU A 156 6.48 -2.07 -8.35
N ASN A 157 5.59 -2.21 -9.34
CA ASN A 157 4.64 -1.18 -9.79
C ASN A 157 3.82 -0.57 -8.66
N THR A 158 3.22 -1.39 -7.80
CA THR A 158 2.41 -0.90 -6.66
C THR A 158 3.28 -0.17 -5.62
N ILE A 159 4.54 -0.56 -5.45
CA ILE A 159 5.47 0.12 -4.56
C ILE A 159 5.88 1.47 -5.16
N PHE A 160 6.16 1.54 -6.46
CA PHE A 160 6.44 2.82 -7.12
C PHE A 160 5.21 3.73 -7.19
N GLU A 161 4.00 3.18 -7.30
CA GLU A 161 2.75 3.94 -7.15
C GLU A 161 2.64 4.56 -5.75
N LEU A 162 2.94 3.78 -4.70
CA LEU A 162 3.01 4.30 -3.33
C LEU A 162 4.06 5.41 -3.20
N VAL A 163 5.28 5.20 -3.73
CA VAL A 163 6.34 6.21 -3.78
C VAL A 163 5.86 7.48 -4.47
N HIS A 164 5.19 7.38 -5.62
CA HIS A 164 4.65 8.53 -6.35
C HIS A 164 3.59 9.29 -5.56
N VAL A 165 2.68 8.59 -4.90
CA VAL A 165 1.63 9.20 -4.08
C VAL A 165 2.25 9.92 -2.88
N MET A 166 3.22 9.29 -2.20
CA MET A 166 3.96 9.92 -1.10
C MET A 166 4.81 11.12 -1.57
N ALA A 167 5.41 11.03 -2.77
CA ALA A 167 6.21 12.11 -3.32
C ALA A 167 5.37 13.35 -3.71
N ARG A 168 4.05 13.19 -3.88
CA ARG A 168 3.10 14.27 -4.15
C ARG A 168 2.38 14.78 -2.90
N SER A 169 2.67 14.19 -1.74
CA SER A 169 2.15 14.63 -0.45
C SER A 169 3.16 15.51 0.29
N ASN A 170 2.91 15.77 1.57
CA ASN A 170 3.88 16.40 2.47
C ASN A 170 5.17 15.57 2.66
N CYS A 171 5.23 14.32 2.18
CA CYS A 171 6.40 13.44 2.26
C CYS A 171 7.41 13.59 1.12
N GLN A 172 7.22 14.57 0.23
CA GLN A 172 8.09 14.76 -0.94
C GLN A 172 9.58 14.81 -0.58
N ALA A 173 9.94 15.57 0.46
CA ALA A 173 11.34 15.78 0.82
C ALA A 173 12.01 14.49 1.31
N GLU A 174 11.34 13.70 2.18
CA GLU A 174 11.86 12.42 2.66
C GLU A 174 11.92 11.37 1.54
N VAL A 175 10.88 11.29 0.70
CA VAL A 175 10.84 10.35 -0.42
C VAL A 175 11.99 10.59 -1.38
N VAL A 176 12.19 11.86 -1.81
CA VAL A 176 13.29 12.20 -2.71
C VAL A 176 14.64 11.93 -2.07
N GLY A 177 14.79 12.21 -0.77
CA GLY A 177 16.02 11.89 -0.03
C GLY A 177 16.36 10.40 -0.06
N GLU A 178 15.40 9.54 0.28
CA GLU A 178 15.61 8.08 0.26
C GLU A 178 15.87 7.54 -1.15
N LEU A 179 15.18 8.05 -2.17
CA LEU A 179 15.40 7.66 -3.56
C LEU A 179 16.81 7.99 -4.05
N ILE A 180 17.36 9.16 -3.69
CA ILE A 180 18.75 9.52 -4.00
C ILE A 180 19.72 8.54 -3.34
N GLU A 181 19.48 8.20 -2.08
CA GLU A 181 20.32 7.25 -1.36
C GLU A 181 20.27 5.84 -1.96
N VAL A 182 19.12 5.42 -2.50
CA VAL A 182 19.01 4.18 -3.27
C VAL A 182 19.79 4.29 -4.58
N ALA A 183 19.60 5.38 -5.35
CA ALA A 183 20.29 5.58 -6.63
C ALA A 183 21.82 5.58 -6.49
N LYS A 184 22.35 6.12 -5.38
CA LYS A 184 23.77 6.09 -5.04
C LYS A 184 24.33 4.69 -4.78
N LYS A 185 23.52 3.80 -4.20
CA LYS A 185 23.99 2.50 -3.68
C LYS A 185 23.70 1.33 -4.60
N THR A 186 22.67 1.45 -5.44
CA THR A 186 22.31 0.38 -6.36
C THR A 186 23.25 0.37 -7.56
N GLU A 187 23.64 -0.81 -8.01
CA GLU A 187 24.33 -1.04 -9.28
C GLU A 187 23.34 -1.38 -10.41
N LEU A 188 22.04 -1.50 -10.09
CA LEU A 188 21.01 -1.85 -11.07
C LEU A 188 20.66 -0.61 -11.90
N LEU A 189 21.13 -0.59 -13.14
CA LEU A 189 20.89 0.51 -14.06
C LEU A 189 19.38 0.81 -14.23
N ASN A 190 18.59 -0.22 -14.49
CA ASN A 190 17.13 -0.07 -14.67
C ASN A 190 16.46 0.56 -13.44
N LEU A 191 16.97 0.30 -12.23
CA LEU A 191 16.48 0.94 -11.01
C LEU A 191 16.92 2.40 -10.92
N LYS A 192 18.17 2.73 -11.26
CA LYS A 192 18.64 4.13 -11.29
C LYS A 192 17.80 4.97 -12.25
N MET A 193 17.51 4.43 -13.44
CA MET A 193 16.67 5.10 -14.43
C MET A 193 15.24 5.27 -13.96
N GLU A 194 14.64 4.25 -13.32
CA GLU A 194 13.29 4.38 -12.75
C GLU A 194 13.25 5.47 -11.67
N ILE A 195 14.24 5.51 -10.77
CA ILE A 195 14.35 6.56 -9.75
C ILE A 195 14.48 7.95 -10.38
N PHE A 196 15.31 8.08 -11.42
CA PHE A 196 15.50 9.32 -12.14
C PHE A 196 14.18 9.83 -12.76
N LYS A 197 13.42 8.93 -13.40
CA LYS A 197 12.07 9.23 -13.94
C LYS A 197 11.07 9.62 -12.85
N VAL A 198 11.14 8.97 -11.69
CA VAL A 198 10.24 9.28 -10.58
C VAL A 198 10.47 10.71 -10.10
N ILE A 199 11.73 11.08 -9.85
CA ILE A 199 12.09 12.40 -9.36
C ILE A 199 11.85 13.48 -10.42
N SER A 200 12.07 13.19 -11.71
CA SER A 200 11.87 14.15 -12.79
C SER A 200 10.42 14.58 -12.98
N LYS A 201 9.47 13.78 -12.50
CA LYS A 201 8.03 14.07 -12.52
C LYS A 201 7.56 14.89 -11.32
N LEU A 202 8.45 15.24 -10.39
CA LEU A 202 8.16 16.05 -9.21
C LEU A 202 8.41 17.54 -9.49
N ASP A 203 7.82 18.43 -8.67
CA ASP A 203 7.90 19.89 -8.89
C ASP A 203 9.35 20.39 -8.95
N SER A 204 9.56 21.42 -9.78
CA SER A 204 10.85 21.99 -10.21
C SER A 204 11.80 22.44 -9.10
N LYS A 205 11.30 22.57 -7.87
CA LYS A 205 12.11 22.90 -6.69
C LYS A 205 13.13 21.83 -6.35
N GLU A 206 12.92 20.60 -6.82
CA GLU A 206 13.84 19.47 -6.64
C GLU A 206 14.82 19.29 -7.81
N ASN A 207 14.88 20.22 -8.79
CA ASN A 207 15.78 20.12 -9.95
C ASN A 207 17.24 19.88 -9.53
N ARG A 208 17.69 20.52 -8.44
CA ARG A 208 19.05 20.30 -7.92
C ARG A 208 19.29 18.86 -7.47
N LYS A 209 18.29 18.24 -6.85
CA LYS A 209 18.35 16.84 -6.38
C LYS A 209 18.21 15.86 -7.55
N LEU A 210 17.38 16.18 -8.54
CA LEU A 210 17.31 15.42 -9.79
C LEU A 210 18.69 15.38 -10.48
N CYS A 211 19.39 16.51 -10.54
CA CYS A 211 20.72 16.55 -11.13
C CYS A 211 21.77 15.75 -10.34
N GLN A 212 21.63 15.63 -9.01
CA GLN A 212 22.46 14.70 -8.23
C GLN A 212 22.21 13.24 -8.60
N VAL A 213 20.96 12.87 -8.90
CA VAL A 213 20.67 11.53 -9.43
C VAL A 213 21.21 11.38 -10.83
N ALA A 214 21.12 12.42 -11.67
CA ALA A 214 21.69 12.42 -13.02
C ALA A 214 23.19 12.10 -13.00
N GLU A 215 23.95 12.64 -12.04
CA GLU A 215 25.37 12.33 -11.80
C GLU A 215 25.64 10.84 -11.59
N HIS A 216 24.80 10.15 -10.85
CA HIS A 216 24.96 8.71 -10.61
C HIS A 216 24.42 7.84 -11.75
N VAL A 217 23.45 8.35 -12.50
CA VAL A 217 22.87 7.68 -13.67
C VAL A 217 23.85 7.73 -14.84
N SER A 218 24.51 8.87 -15.04
CA SER A 218 25.46 9.07 -16.14
C SER A 218 26.72 8.22 -16.07
N GLU A 219 27.11 7.76 -14.87
CA GLU A 219 28.23 6.81 -14.69
C GLU A 219 28.06 5.55 -15.55
N PHE A 220 26.83 5.21 -15.90
CA PHE A 220 26.46 4.02 -16.66
C PHE A 220 25.92 4.38 -18.05
N ILE A 221 26.04 5.64 -18.49
CA ILE A 221 25.39 6.09 -19.73
C ILE A 221 25.77 5.22 -20.93
N ASP A 222 26.99 4.71 -20.98
CA ASP A 222 27.48 3.90 -22.10
C ASP A 222 26.76 2.54 -22.20
N ASP A 223 26.23 2.05 -21.08
CA ASP A 223 25.47 0.79 -20.99
C ASP A 223 23.98 0.96 -21.34
N PHE A 224 23.51 2.18 -21.56
CA PHE A 224 22.10 2.44 -21.86
C PHE A 224 21.78 2.08 -23.30
N ASP A 225 20.57 1.58 -23.53
CA ASP A 225 20.02 1.57 -24.87
C ASP A 225 19.72 3.00 -25.38
N GLU A 226 19.51 3.14 -26.69
CA GLU A 226 19.26 4.45 -27.32
C GLU A 226 18.05 5.18 -26.72
N ALA A 227 16.99 4.45 -26.34
CA ALA A 227 15.78 5.03 -25.78
C ALA A 227 16.03 5.57 -24.35
N GLN A 228 16.75 4.80 -23.53
CA GLN A 228 17.18 5.21 -22.19
C GLN A 228 18.12 6.41 -22.25
N LYS A 229 19.08 6.42 -23.19
CA LYS A 229 19.95 7.58 -23.39
C LYS A 229 19.15 8.80 -23.84
N ALA A 230 18.23 8.65 -24.80
CA ALA A 230 17.37 9.74 -25.27
C ALA A 230 16.59 10.36 -24.12
N GLU A 231 15.96 9.52 -23.29
CA GLU A 231 15.18 9.92 -22.13
C GLU A 231 16.05 10.61 -21.08
N PHE A 232 17.22 10.04 -20.75
CA PHE A 232 18.18 10.65 -19.83
C PHE A 232 18.61 12.05 -20.28
N CYS A 233 19.00 12.17 -21.55
CA CYS A 233 19.46 13.43 -22.16
C CYS A 233 18.33 14.47 -22.18
N GLN A 234 17.11 14.07 -22.56
CA GLN A 234 15.95 14.96 -22.58
C GLN A 234 15.63 15.50 -21.19
N ILE A 235 15.54 14.62 -20.19
CA ILE A 235 15.22 15.02 -18.81
C ILE A 235 16.33 15.93 -18.24
N SER A 236 17.60 15.56 -18.44
CA SER A 236 18.75 16.36 -17.98
C SER A 236 18.79 17.74 -18.63
N LYS A 237 18.41 17.85 -19.92
CA LYS A 237 18.36 19.10 -20.68
C LYS A 237 17.23 20.01 -20.19
N ILE A 238 16.03 19.46 -19.99
CA ILE A 238 14.87 20.19 -19.45
C ILE A 238 15.21 20.77 -18.07
N ASN A 239 15.91 20.00 -17.24
CA ASN A 239 16.22 20.38 -15.87
C ASN A 239 17.56 21.14 -15.73
N LYS A 240 18.25 21.41 -16.85
CA LYS A 240 19.52 22.16 -16.91
C LYS A 240 20.60 21.56 -15.99
N CYS A 241 20.74 20.25 -16.00
CA CYS A 241 21.77 19.57 -15.21
C CYS A 241 23.17 19.82 -15.79
N GLN A 242 24.12 20.14 -14.91
CA GLN A 242 25.52 20.43 -15.30
C GLN A 242 26.25 19.23 -15.90
N ILE A 243 25.72 18.02 -15.73
CA ILE A 243 26.28 16.83 -16.35
C ILE A 243 26.36 16.90 -17.89
N LEU A 244 25.52 17.73 -18.50
CA LEU A 244 25.55 17.98 -19.95
C LEU A 244 26.70 18.92 -20.37
N GLU A 245 27.61 19.26 -19.46
CA GLU A 245 28.88 19.91 -19.77
C GLU A 245 30.03 18.89 -19.90
N ASP A 246 29.84 17.64 -19.45
CA ASP A 246 30.80 16.56 -19.60
C ASP A 246 30.85 16.10 -21.07
N PRO A 247 32.03 16.15 -21.74
CA PRO A 247 32.16 15.76 -23.15
C PRO A 247 31.65 14.35 -23.46
N ASN A 248 31.85 13.37 -22.57
CA ASN A 248 31.42 11.99 -22.80
C ASN A 248 29.88 11.88 -22.84
N ILE A 249 29.22 12.62 -21.94
CA ILE A 249 27.76 12.67 -21.85
C ILE A 249 27.19 13.44 -23.03
N VAL A 250 27.82 14.56 -23.40
CA VAL A 250 27.43 15.37 -24.55
C VAL A 250 27.50 14.56 -25.85
N ASP A 251 28.55 13.77 -26.03
CA ASP A 251 28.72 12.96 -27.24
C ASP A 251 27.67 11.84 -27.32
N ASN A 252 27.38 11.18 -26.20
CA ASN A 252 26.28 10.21 -26.10
C ASN A 252 24.90 10.84 -26.34
N CYS A 253 24.67 12.07 -25.90
CA CYS A 253 23.39 12.76 -26.15
C CYS A 253 23.25 13.27 -27.59
N LYS A 254 24.36 13.65 -28.25
CA LYS A 254 24.38 14.15 -29.63
C LYS A 254 24.27 13.05 -30.68
N SER A 255 24.74 11.83 -30.40
CA SER A 255 24.60 10.70 -31.33
C SER A 255 23.12 10.39 -31.60
N ILE A 256 22.27 10.56 -30.58
CA ILE A 256 20.84 10.24 -30.62
C ILE A 256 20.01 11.31 -31.32
N GLU A 257 20.38 12.60 -31.17
CA GLU A 257 19.72 13.70 -31.89
C GLU A 257 19.88 13.60 -33.43
N LYS A 258 20.74 12.70 -33.95
CA LYS A 258 20.92 12.46 -35.38
C LYS A 258 20.07 11.31 -35.93
N GLU A 259 19.47 10.49 -35.07
CA GLU A 259 18.76 9.26 -35.44
C GLU A 259 17.22 9.37 -35.24
N LEU A 260 16.75 10.47 -34.63
CA LEU A 260 15.33 10.87 -34.52
C LEU A 260 14.94 11.90 -35.59
#